data_AF-A0A918WPB3-F1
#
_entry.id   AF-A0A918WPB3-F1
#
_cell.length_a   1.000
_cell.length_b   1.000
_cell.length_c   1.000
_cell.angle_alpha   90.00
_cell.angle_beta   90.00
_cell.angle_gamma   90.00
#
_symmetry.space_group_name_H-M   'P 1'
#
loop_
_entity.id
_entity.type
_entity.pdbx_description
1 polymer ?
#
loop_
_entity_poly.entity_id
_entity_poly.type
_entity_poly.pdbx_seq_one_letter_code
_entity_poly.pdbx_strand_id
1 'polypeptide(L)'
;MDKSSKHSATRDGESQGFYIDTDCCLTCGQPIEIAPDLFDWREHACFLKRQPKTNAEIDKAIRAMWASEADCIHYAGNDARILKRLGQAGMSYVADDPRAASFPNHARDRVTFTLPIVLIGPRTAEEIAEEFRVHERQRGCTVALPMLDHRTVFLSWYEDNFHSVSFQSEGDQTFSATVNLGFGMIGLAWVVDDWLKSKGATEIHWQASGNTDPDETLGTPI
;
A
#
# COMPACT_ATOMS: atom_id res chain seq x y z
N MET A 1 43.74 -2.27 -0.79
CA MET A 1 43.19 -2.38 -2.15
C MET A 1 41.82 -2.99 -2.02
N ASP A 2 40.83 -2.11 -2.08
CA ASP A 2 39.44 -2.36 -1.71
C ASP A 2 38.73 -3.16 -2.82
N LYS A 3 38.14 -4.29 -2.46
CA LYS A 3 37.28 -5.10 -3.32
C LYS A 3 35.91 -5.16 -2.67
N SER A 4 35.05 -4.19 -3.00
CA SER A 4 33.61 -4.37 -2.85
C SER A 4 32.84 -3.44 -3.80
N SER A 5 33.03 -3.62 -5.11
CA SER A 5 32.08 -3.09 -6.10
C SER A 5 30.80 -3.94 -6.07
N LYS A 6 29.85 -3.56 -5.21
CA LYS A 6 28.48 -4.10 -5.19
C LYS A 6 27.63 -3.26 -6.14
N HIS A 7 27.29 -3.87 -7.27
CA HIS A 7 26.44 -3.30 -8.31
C HIS A 7 25.14 -2.75 -7.69
N SER A 8 24.89 -1.46 -7.90
CA SER A 8 23.53 -0.91 -7.79
C SER A 8 22.70 -1.49 -8.92
N ALA A 9 21.45 -1.87 -8.65
CA ALA A 9 20.50 -2.17 -9.72
C ALA A 9 19.97 -0.83 -10.29
N THR A 10 20.82 -0.13 -11.03
CA THR A 10 20.42 0.88 -12.02
C THR A 10 20.05 0.15 -13.31
N ARG A 11 19.31 0.78 -14.22
CA ARG A 11 18.89 0.17 -15.50
C ARG A 11 20.09 0.05 -16.46
N ASP A 12 21.04 -0.83 -16.13
CA ASP A 12 22.25 -1.04 -16.92
C ASP A 12 22.03 -2.15 -17.96
N GLY A 13 20.92 -2.13 -18.73
CA GLY A 13 20.64 -3.09 -19.83
C GLY A 13 20.53 -4.59 -19.48
N GLU A 14 21.02 -5.03 -18.33
CA GLU A 14 21.16 -6.42 -17.85
C GLU A 14 20.44 -6.65 -16.50
N SER A 15 19.83 -5.60 -15.92
CA SER A 15 19.11 -5.74 -14.66
C SER A 15 17.93 -6.71 -14.81
N GLN A 16 18.01 -7.86 -14.14
CA GLN A 16 16.88 -8.76 -13.95
C GLN A 16 16.28 -8.49 -12.57
N GLY A 17 15.05 -7.98 -12.53
CA GLY A 17 14.32 -7.73 -11.29
C GLY A 17 13.99 -6.27 -11.04
N PHE A 18 13.83 -5.88 -9.78
CA PHE A 18 13.55 -4.50 -9.39
C PHE A 18 14.77 -3.61 -9.63
N TYR A 19 14.55 -2.39 -10.09
CA TYR A 19 15.60 -1.40 -10.29
C TYR A 19 15.04 0.01 -10.07
N ILE A 20 15.94 0.97 -9.87
CA ILE A 20 15.59 2.40 -9.83
C ILE A 20 16.04 3.02 -11.14
N ASP A 21 15.15 3.75 -11.80
CA ASP A 21 15.46 4.43 -13.04
C ASP A 21 16.56 5.49 -12.83
N THR A 22 17.51 5.56 -13.75
CA THR A 22 18.76 6.33 -13.59
C THR A 22 18.54 7.83 -13.52
N ASP A 23 17.47 8.32 -14.16
CA ASP A 23 17.13 9.74 -14.24
C ASP A 23 16.10 10.16 -13.18
N CYS A 24 15.81 9.28 -12.20
CA CYS A 24 14.74 9.48 -11.24
C CYS A 24 15.25 9.64 -9.81
N CYS A 25 14.77 10.69 -9.14
CA CYS A 25 15.19 11.03 -7.79
C CYS A 25 14.35 10.30 -6.74
N LEU A 26 15.01 9.59 -5.82
CA LEU A 26 14.38 9.03 -4.62
C LEU A 26 15.03 9.59 -3.36
N THR A 27 14.92 10.91 -3.15
CA THR A 27 15.32 11.57 -1.88
C THR A 27 14.20 11.62 -0.86
N CYS A 28 12.99 11.18 -1.18
CA CYS A 28 11.83 11.21 -0.29
C CYS A 28 11.96 10.27 0.92
N GLY A 29 12.83 9.25 0.86
CA GLY A 29 13.04 8.29 1.93
C GLY A 29 11.96 7.22 2.09
N GLN A 30 10.80 7.36 1.44
CA GLN A 30 9.67 6.43 1.52
C GLN A 30 10.03 4.95 1.30
N PRO A 31 10.85 4.58 0.28
CA PRO A 31 11.22 3.17 0.10
C PRO A 31 11.99 2.56 1.27
N ILE A 32 12.81 3.37 1.96
CA ILE A 32 13.62 2.93 3.10
C ILE A 32 12.75 2.80 4.35
N GLU A 33 11.78 3.69 4.55
CA GLU A 33 10.82 3.58 5.65
C GLU A 33 9.95 2.31 5.52
N ILE A 34 9.50 2.00 4.30
CA ILE A 34 8.62 0.85 4.03
C ILE A 34 9.39 -0.47 4.00
N ALA A 35 10.58 -0.47 3.41
CA ALA A 35 11.34 -1.68 3.13
C ALA A 35 12.84 -1.50 3.39
N PRO A 36 13.26 -1.24 4.65
CA PRO A 36 14.66 -0.97 5.01
C PRO A 36 15.60 -2.16 4.76
N ASP A 37 15.06 -3.37 4.65
CA ASP A 37 15.83 -4.57 4.31
C ASP A 37 16.17 -4.66 2.81
N LEU A 38 15.46 -3.90 1.96
CA LEU A 38 15.55 -3.91 0.50
C LEU A 38 16.15 -2.63 -0.06
N PHE A 39 15.92 -1.49 0.58
CA PHE A 39 16.41 -0.19 0.17
C PHE A 39 17.37 0.39 1.20
N ASP A 40 18.31 1.22 0.75
CA ASP A 40 19.28 1.88 1.60
C ASP A 40 19.71 3.21 0.98
N TRP A 41 20.43 4.03 1.73
CA TRP A 41 20.99 5.28 1.22
C TRP A 41 22.36 5.06 0.59
N ARG A 42 22.57 5.60 -0.62
CA ARG A 42 23.91 5.75 -1.21
C ARG A 42 24.10 7.21 -1.56
N GLU A 43 25.07 7.83 -0.88
CA GLU A 43 25.33 9.27 -0.98
C GLU A 43 24.07 10.10 -0.69
N HIS A 44 23.38 10.55 -1.74
CA HIS A 44 22.18 11.40 -1.66
C HIS A 44 20.96 10.79 -2.35
N ALA A 45 20.99 9.51 -2.71
CA ALA A 45 19.87 8.83 -3.35
C ALA A 45 19.56 7.49 -2.68
N CYS A 46 18.27 7.15 -2.59
CA CYS A 46 17.84 5.80 -2.25
C CYS A 46 18.24 4.84 -3.38
N PHE A 47 18.74 3.66 -3.03
CA PHE A 47 19.04 2.60 -3.99
C PHE A 47 18.50 1.24 -3.51
N LEU A 48 18.28 0.31 -4.45
CA LEU A 48 17.92 -1.05 -4.12
C LEU A 48 19.17 -1.83 -3.67
N LYS A 49 19.21 -2.19 -2.38
CA LYS A 49 20.28 -2.94 -1.73
C LYS A 49 20.32 -4.40 -2.16
N ARG A 50 19.15 -5.01 -2.39
CA ARG A 50 18.99 -6.40 -2.85
C ARG A 50 17.60 -6.66 -3.41
N GLN A 51 17.49 -7.69 -4.25
CA GLN A 51 16.19 -8.19 -4.71
C GLN A 51 15.39 -8.85 -3.58
N PRO A 52 14.05 -8.71 -3.57
CA PRO A 52 13.18 -9.48 -2.69
C PRO A 52 13.16 -10.96 -3.09
N LYS A 53 13.03 -11.86 -2.11
CA LYS A 53 13.08 -13.32 -2.28
C LYS A 53 11.80 -14.01 -1.83
N THR A 54 11.07 -13.41 -0.91
CA THR A 54 9.83 -13.96 -0.34
C THR A 54 8.64 -13.12 -0.80
N ASN A 55 7.42 -13.68 -0.72
CA ASN A 55 6.20 -12.93 -1.03
C ASN A 55 6.08 -11.66 -0.17
N ALA A 56 6.37 -11.74 1.13
CA ALA A 56 6.34 -10.58 2.01
C ALA A 56 7.36 -9.49 1.63
N GLU A 57 8.55 -9.87 1.15
CA GLU A 57 9.52 -8.90 0.62
C GLU A 57 9.07 -8.30 -0.71
N ILE A 58 8.41 -9.08 -1.57
CA ILE A 58 7.82 -8.58 -2.82
C ILE A 58 6.73 -7.57 -2.51
N ASP A 59 5.83 -7.86 -1.56
CA ASP A 59 4.75 -6.95 -1.19
C ASP A 59 5.30 -5.63 -0.63
N LYS A 60 6.37 -5.71 0.18
CA LYS A 60 7.12 -4.52 0.64
C LYS A 60 7.72 -3.71 -0.52
N ALA A 61 8.32 -4.38 -1.51
CA ALA A 61 8.89 -3.72 -2.68
C ALA A 61 7.81 -3.01 -3.50
N ILE A 62 6.69 -3.68 -3.77
CA ILE A 62 5.55 -3.12 -4.51
C ILE A 62 4.93 -1.95 -3.74
N ARG A 63 4.79 -2.07 -2.42
CA ARG A 63 4.33 -0.97 -1.57
C ARG A 63 5.28 0.24 -1.65
N ALA A 64 6.60 0.00 -1.66
CA ALA A 64 7.57 1.07 -1.82
C ALA A 64 7.48 1.74 -3.20
N MET A 65 7.21 0.97 -4.27
CA MET A 65 6.92 1.53 -5.60
C MET A 65 5.71 2.45 -5.54
N TRP A 66 4.61 2.00 -4.93
CA TRP A 66 3.38 2.79 -4.82
C TRP A 66 3.58 4.07 -4.02
N ALA A 67 4.30 4.01 -2.90
CA ALA A 67 4.51 5.16 -2.03
C ALA A 67 5.56 6.15 -2.57
N SER A 68 6.29 5.79 -3.63
CA SER A 68 7.28 6.67 -4.25
C SER A 68 6.58 7.64 -5.19
N GLU A 69 6.57 8.92 -4.85
CA GLU A 69 5.88 9.99 -5.59
C GLU A 69 6.30 10.16 -7.06
N ALA A 70 7.43 9.56 -7.46
CA ALA A 70 8.04 9.76 -8.77
C ALA A 70 8.05 8.50 -9.66
N ASP A 71 7.33 7.42 -9.29
CA ASP A 71 7.29 6.15 -10.05
C ASP A 71 8.68 5.59 -10.40
N CYS A 72 9.74 5.95 -9.67
CA CYS A 72 11.12 5.66 -10.03
C CYS A 72 11.52 4.18 -9.96
N ILE A 73 10.73 3.35 -9.29
CA ILE A 73 11.06 1.95 -9.03
C ILE A 73 10.31 1.10 -10.06
N HIS A 74 11.05 0.34 -10.85
CA HIS A 74 10.53 -0.47 -11.95
C HIS A 74 10.91 -1.94 -11.77
N TYR A 75 10.29 -2.81 -12.57
CA TYR A 75 10.58 -4.24 -12.61
C TYR A 75 10.90 -4.72 -14.03
N ALA A 76 12.17 -5.09 -14.25
CA ALA A 76 12.69 -5.62 -15.51
C ALA A 76 12.64 -7.17 -15.60
N GLY A 77 12.18 -7.83 -14.55
CA GLY A 77 12.16 -9.30 -14.48
C GLY A 77 10.93 -9.94 -15.14
N ASN A 78 10.88 -11.26 -15.11
CA ASN A 78 9.84 -12.07 -15.74
C ASN A 78 9.13 -13.03 -14.76
N ASP A 79 9.31 -12.86 -13.45
CA ASP A 79 8.70 -13.69 -12.41
C ASP A 79 7.18 -13.46 -12.39
N ALA A 80 6.43 -14.51 -12.74
CA ALA A 80 4.97 -14.47 -12.81
C ALA A 80 4.33 -14.02 -11.48
N ARG A 81 4.96 -14.29 -10.32
CA ARG A 81 4.45 -13.87 -9.01
C ARG A 81 4.50 -12.36 -8.82
N ILE A 82 5.51 -11.70 -9.37
CA ILE A 82 5.69 -10.24 -9.31
C ILE A 82 4.80 -9.58 -10.35
N LEU A 83 4.79 -10.09 -11.59
CA LEU A 83 3.92 -9.57 -12.66
C LEU A 83 2.44 -9.64 -12.28
N LYS A 84 2.01 -10.75 -11.67
CA LYS A 84 0.65 -10.90 -11.15
C LYS A 84 0.32 -9.83 -10.10
N ARG A 85 1.19 -9.63 -9.11
CA ARG A 85 0.97 -8.62 -8.06
C ARG A 85 0.98 -7.20 -8.62
N LEU A 86 1.88 -6.87 -9.54
CA LEU A 86 1.91 -5.54 -10.18
C LEU A 86 0.63 -5.28 -10.98
N GLY A 87 0.15 -6.25 -11.76
CA GLY A 87 -1.11 -6.11 -12.49
C GLY A 87 -2.33 -6.03 -11.56
N GLN A 88 -2.40 -6.89 -10.55
CA GLN A 88 -3.43 -6.82 -9.50
C GLN A 88 -3.38 -5.51 -8.72
N ALA A 89 -2.18 -4.93 -8.59
CA ALA A 89 -1.96 -3.62 -8.01
C ALA A 89 -2.26 -2.45 -8.98
N GLY A 90 -2.73 -2.69 -10.21
CA GLY A 90 -2.89 -1.64 -11.21
C GLY A 90 -1.59 -0.92 -11.60
N MET A 91 -0.44 -1.49 -11.21
CA MET A 91 0.92 -1.00 -11.43
C MET A 91 1.60 -1.76 -12.57
N SER A 92 0.85 -2.18 -13.59
CA SER A 92 1.43 -2.88 -14.73
C SER A 92 2.37 -2.00 -15.55
N TYR A 93 2.21 -0.67 -15.47
CA TYR A 93 2.99 0.31 -16.23
C TYR A 93 4.46 0.45 -15.76
N VAL A 94 4.78 0.02 -14.54
CA VAL A 94 6.16 0.01 -14.00
C VAL A 94 6.89 -1.32 -14.26
N ALA A 95 6.24 -2.28 -14.92
CA ALA A 95 6.88 -3.51 -15.37
C ALA A 95 7.32 -3.37 -16.84
N ASP A 96 8.56 -3.77 -17.16
CA ASP A 96 9.03 -3.82 -18.54
C ASP A 96 8.36 -4.98 -19.33
N ASP A 97 7.86 -6.01 -18.64
CA ASP A 97 7.17 -7.15 -19.25
C ASP A 97 5.66 -6.87 -19.40
N PRO A 98 5.12 -6.85 -20.63
CA PRO A 98 3.72 -6.50 -20.89
C PRO A 98 2.73 -7.50 -20.29
N ARG A 99 3.17 -8.71 -19.89
CA ARG A 99 2.30 -9.70 -19.24
C ARG A 99 1.77 -9.19 -17.90
N ALA A 100 2.41 -8.21 -17.25
CA ALA A 100 1.84 -7.56 -16.07
C ALA A 100 0.43 -7.00 -16.34
N ALA A 101 0.19 -6.43 -17.52
CA ALA A 101 -1.12 -5.87 -17.90
C ALA A 101 -2.18 -6.95 -18.19
N SER A 102 -1.79 -8.22 -18.33
CA SER A 102 -2.73 -9.33 -18.51
C SER A 102 -3.42 -9.76 -17.21
N PHE A 103 -2.89 -9.35 -16.06
CA PHE A 103 -3.52 -9.59 -14.77
C PHE A 103 -4.46 -8.41 -14.46
N PRO A 104 -5.78 -8.66 -14.38
CA PRO A 104 -6.72 -7.59 -14.08
C PRO A 104 -6.42 -6.98 -12.71
N ASN A 105 -6.65 -5.67 -12.61
CA ASN A 105 -6.58 -4.97 -11.34
C ASN A 105 -7.59 -5.61 -10.36
N HIS A 106 -7.08 -6.12 -9.25
CA HIS A 106 -7.88 -6.73 -8.18
C HIS A 106 -7.79 -5.80 -6.98
N ALA A 107 -8.37 -4.62 -7.12
CA ALA A 107 -8.32 -3.63 -6.05
C ALA A 107 -9.17 -4.14 -4.88
N ARG A 108 -8.51 -4.63 -3.82
CA ARG A 108 -9.18 -5.00 -2.58
C ARG A 108 -9.69 -3.73 -1.93
N ASP A 109 -11.00 -3.59 -1.95
CA ASP A 109 -11.66 -2.35 -1.59
C ASP A 109 -12.45 -2.45 -0.28
N ARG A 110 -12.48 -3.62 0.34
CA ARG A 110 -13.09 -3.82 1.65
C ARG A 110 -12.16 -4.60 2.56
N VAL A 111 -12.10 -4.19 3.81
CA VAL A 111 -11.40 -4.89 4.88
C VAL A 111 -12.36 -5.12 6.02
N THR A 112 -12.38 -6.34 6.57
CA THR A 112 -12.99 -6.62 7.87
C THR A 112 -11.89 -6.72 8.92
N PHE A 113 -12.20 -6.30 10.15
CA PHE A 113 -11.23 -6.28 11.25
C PHE A 113 -11.92 -6.24 12.61
N THR A 114 -11.17 -6.62 13.64
CA THR A 114 -11.53 -6.46 15.05
C THR A 114 -10.55 -5.48 15.70
N LEU A 115 -11.07 -4.47 16.40
CA LEU A 115 -10.23 -3.58 17.21
C LEU A 115 -10.10 -4.12 18.63
N PRO A 116 -8.94 -3.94 19.30
CA PRO A 116 -8.79 -4.35 20.68
C PRO A 116 -9.78 -3.61 21.57
N ILE A 117 -10.46 -4.36 22.44
CA ILE A 117 -11.39 -3.80 23.42
C ILE A 117 -10.59 -2.97 24.41
N VAL A 118 -10.49 -1.67 24.18
CA VAL A 118 -10.15 -0.76 25.28
C VAL A 118 -11.33 -0.78 26.24
N LEU A 119 -11.07 -0.68 27.55
CA LEU A 119 -12.02 -0.83 28.67
C LEU A 119 -13.25 0.11 28.67
N ILE A 120 -13.55 0.79 27.56
CA ILE A 120 -14.60 1.81 27.41
C ILE A 120 -15.57 1.40 26.30
N GLY A 121 -16.55 0.56 26.65
CA GLY A 121 -17.82 0.39 25.92
C GLY A 121 -17.78 -0.23 24.50
N PRO A 122 -18.96 -0.52 23.92
CA PRO A 122 -19.09 -0.90 22.53
C PRO A 122 -18.73 0.28 21.62
N ARG A 123 -17.89 0.04 20.61
CA ARG A 123 -17.48 1.04 19.64
C ARG A 123 -18.48 1.13 18.49
N THR A 124 -18.82 2.34 18.04
CA THR A 124 -19.65 2.54 16.84
C THR A 124 -18.79 2.79 15.60
N ALA A 125 -19.37 2.62 14.40
CA ALA A 125 -18.69 2.90 13.14
C ALA A 125 -18.31 4.40 13.03
N GLU A 126 -19.12 5.29 13.59
CA GLU A 126 -18.84 6.74 13.64
C GLU A 126 -17.63 7.06 14.51
N GLU A 127 -17.46 6.39 15.66
CA GLU A 127 -16.31 6.58 16.54
C GLU A 127 -15.01 6.07 15.91
N ILE A 128 -15.09 4.97 15.17
CA ILE A 128 -13.97 4.42 14.39
C ILE A 128 -13.60 5.38 13.26
N ALA A 129 -14.58 5.89 12.53
CA ALA A 129 -14.36 6.90 11.50
C ALA A 129 -13.71 8.16 12.07
N GLU A 130 -14.14 8.63 13.25
CA GLU A 130 -13.52 9.80 13.89
C GLU A 130 -12.09 9.53 14.35
N GLU A 131 -11.81 8.36 14.91
CA GLU A 131 -10.45 7.98 15.28
C GLU A 131 -9.53 7.94 14.04
N PHE A 132 -10.03 7.45 12.90
CA PHE A 132 -9.31 7.49 11.63
C PHE A 132 -9.07 8.93 11.15
N ARG A 133 -10.08 9.81 11.20
CA ARG A 133 -9.91 11.24 10.86
C ARG A 133 -8.82 11.91 11.68
N VAL A 134 -8.85 11.72 13.00
CA VAL A 134 -7.87 12.32 13.91
C VAL A 134 -6.46 11.81 13.58
N HIS A 135 -6.31 10.51 13.34
CA HIS A 135 -5.02 9.92 12.99
C HIS A 135 -4.46 10.48 11.68
N GLU A 136 -5.26 10.52 10.62
CA GLU A 136 -4.78 11.01 9.32
C GLU A 136 -4.46 12.51 9.32
N ARG A 137 -5.21 13.33 10.08
CA ARG A 137 -4.84 14.74 10.31
C ARG A 137 -3.49 14.88 11.00
N GLN A 138 -3.19 14.02 11.98
CA GLN A 138 -1.90 14.02 12.68
C GLN A 138 -0.74 13.60 11.78
N ARG A 139 -1.00 12.79 10.76
CA ARG A 139 -0.05 12.42 9.71
C ARG A 139 0.16 13.52 8.65
N GLY A 140 -0.62 14.59 8.71
CA GLY A 140 -0.53 15.71 7.76
C GLY A 140 -1.46 15.59 6.55
N CYS A 141 -2.34 14.57 6.50
CA CYS A 141 -3.34 14.45 5.44
C CYS A 141 -4.40 15.56 5.58
N THR A 142 -4.87 16.08 4.44
CA THR A 142 -6.04 16.95 4.42
C THR A 142 -7.28 16.08 4.58
N VAL A 143 -8.01 16.24 5.69
CA VAL A 143 -9.22 15.46 6.00
C VAL A 143 -10.43 16.37 6.02
N ALA A 144 -11.41 16.12 5.16
CA ALA A 144 -12.64 16.92 5.09
C ALA A 144 -13.43 16.82 6.40
N LEU A 145 -14.22 17.86 6.69
CA LEU A 145 -15.15 17.82 7.81
C LEU A 145 -16.22 16.75 7.56
N PRO A 146 -16.65 16.02 8.60
CA PRO A 146 -17.77 15.10 8.47
C PRO A 146 -19.02 15.91 8.09
N MET A 147 -19.55 15.65 6.89
CA MET A 147 -20.83 16.20 6.44
C MET A 147 -21.98 15.30 6.92
N LEU A 148 -22.94 14.98 6.05
CA LEU A 148 -24.15 14.23 6.38
C LEU A 148 -23.91 12.78 6.83
N ASP A 149 -22.75 12.19 6.53
CA ASP A 149 -22.40 10.83 6.94
C ASP A 149 -21.13 10.81 7.79
N HIS A 150 -21.32 10.62 9.10
CA HIS A 150 -20.23 10.56 10.08
C HIS A 150 -19.44 9.25 10.02
N ARG A 151 -19.87 8.26 9.24
CA ARG A 151 -19.16 6.99 9.05
C ARG A 151 -18.20 7.02 7.85
N THR A 152 -18.30 8.05 7.02
CA THR A 152 -17.44 8.21 5.85
C THR A 152 -16.39 9.29 6.11
N VAL A 153 -15.15 8.97 5.78
CA VAL A 153 -13.98 9.85 5.90
C VAL A 153 -13.48 10.18 4.52
N PHE A 154 -13.40 11.47 4.19
CA PHE A 154 -12.78 11.95 2.97
C PHE A 154 -11.40 12.52 3.30
N LEU A 155 -10.35 12.00 2.67
CA LEU A 155 -8.98 12.47 2.87
C LEU A 155 -8.19 12.58 1.57
N SER A 156 -7.20 13.47 1.57
CA SER A 156 -6.22 13.64 0.50
C SER A 156 -4.83 13.72 1.12
N TRP A 157 -3.89 12.95 0.56
CA TRP A 157 -2.46 13.01 0.89
C TRP A 157 -1.63 13.66 -0.24
N TYR A 158 -2.25 13.96 -1.39
CA TYR A 158 -1.61 14.62 -2.54
C TYR A 158 -2.64 15.44 -3.35
N GLU A 159 -2.31 16.71 -3.59
CA GLU A 159 -3.02 17.64 -4.50
C GLU A 159 -4.55 17.57 -4.50
N ASP A 160 -5.23 17.93 -3.41
CA ASP A 160 -6.72 18.02 -3.31
C ASP A 160 -7.51 16.84 -3.91
N ASN A 161 -6.86 15.70 -4.14
CA ASN A 161 -7.46 14.49 -4.66
C ASN A 161 -8.04 13.73 -3.47
N PHE A 162 -9.33 13.93 -3.24
CA PHE A 162 -10.03 13.32 -2.11
C PHE A 162 -10.44 11.89 -2.43
N HIS A 163 -10.09 10.99 -1.53
CA HIS A 163 -10.51 9.59 -1.49
C HIS A 163 -11.42 9.38 -0.29
N SER A 164 -12.27 8.36 -0.32
CA SER A 164 -13.19 8.11 0.80
C SER A 164 -13.11 6.70 1.36
N VAL A 165 -13.23 6.61 2.68
CA VAL A 165 -13.31 5.37 3.45
C VAL A 165 -14.60 5.38 4.25
N SER A 166 -15.45 4.38 4.05
CA SER A 166 -16.71 4.23 4.76
C SER A 166 -16.62 3.08 5.75
N PHE A 167 -16.98 3.33 7.02
CA PHE A 167 -16.93 2.35 8.08
C PHE A 167 -18.33 1.78 8.39
N GLN A 168 -18.40 0.48 8.70
CA GLN A 168 -19.63 -0.20 9.10
C GLN A 168 -19.38 -1.16 10.27
N SER A 169 -20.42 -1.41 11.06
CA SER A 169 -20.41 -2.46 12.09
C SER A 169 -20.99 -3.74 11.49
N GLU A 170 -20.27 -4.86 11.64
CA GLU A 170 -20.67 -6.19 11.16
C GLU A 170 -21.30 -7.05 12.28
N GLY A 171 -21.34 -6.54 13.52
CA GLY A 171 -21.73 -7.29 14.72
C GLY A 171 -20.52 -7.74 15.55
N ASP A 172 -20.74 -8.10 16.81
CA ASP A 172 -19.72 -8.68 17.73
C ASP A 172 -18.33 -8.02 17.68
N GLN A 173 -18.28 -6.68 17.74
CA GLN A 173 -17.03 -5.89 17.69
C GLN A 173 -16.19 -6.07 16.42
N THR A 174 -16.80 -6.64 15.39
CA THR A 174 -16.26 -6.73 14.04
C THR A 174 -16.75 -5.53 13.25
N PHE A 175 -15.83 -4.92 12.52
CA PHE A 175 -16.09 -3.78 11.68
C PHE A 175 -15.62 -4.05 10.27
N SER A 176 -16.15 -3.29 9.33
CA SER A 176 -15.58 -3.21 8.01
C SER A 176 -15.28 -1.77 7.61
N ALA A 177 -14.27 -1.62 6.77
CA ALA A 177 -14.00 -0.38 6.06
C ALA A 177 -14.04 -0.67 4.56
N THR A 178 -14.80 0.13 3.83
CA THR A 178 -14.82 0.13 2.36
C THR A 178 -14.07 1.36 1.86
N VAL A 179 -12.99 1.15 1.12
CA VAL A 179 -12.30 2.21 0.40
C VAL A 179 -13.03 2.45 -0.93
N ASN A 180 -13.68 3.60 -1.09
CA ASN A 180 -14.36 3.90 -2.35
C ASN A 180 -13.32 4.37 -3.36
N LEU A 181 -13.21 3.52 -4.36
CA LEU A 181 -12.11 3.45 -5.27
C LEU A 181 -12.39 4.36 -6.50
N GLY A 182 -11.83 5.57 -6.50
CA GLY A 182 -11.62 6.42 -7.69
C GLY A 182 -10.17 6.35 -8.18
N PHE A 183 -9.84 6.82 -9.39
CA PHE A 183 -8.51 6.71 -10.02
C PHE A 183 -7.31 6.87 -9.03
N GLY A 184 -6.42 5.87 -8.94
CA GLY A 184 -5.21 5.88 -8.08
C GLY A 184 -5.21 4.98 -6.82
N MET A 185 -5.71 3.74 -6.92
CA MET A 185 -6.60 3.13 -5.92
C MET A 185 -5.98 2.35 -4.75
N ILE A 186 -4.76 1.81 -4.87
CA ILE A 186 -4.19 0.93 -3.83
C ILE A 186 -3.61 1.68 -2.65
N GLY A 187 -3.33 2.95 -2.82
CA GLY A 187 -2.81 3.78 -1.75
C GLY A 187 -3.71 3.88 -0.55
N LEU A 188 -5.01 4.11 -0.80
CA LEU A 188 -5.96 4.25 0.29
C LEU A 188 -6.08 2.95 1.10
N ALA A 189 -5.99 1.78 0.43
CA ALA A 189 -6.01 0.51 1.12
C ALA A 189 -4.77 0.33 2.03
N TRP A 190 -3.58 0.74 1.60
CA TRP A 190 -2.39 0.77 2.46
C TRP A 190 -2.51 1.74 3.63
N VAL A 191 -3.09 2.93 3.41
CA VAL A 191 -3.34 3.90 4.48
C VAL A 191 -4.24 3.31 5.57
N VAL A 192 -5.33 2.66 5.17
CA VAL A 192 -6.23 1.98 6.11
C VAL A 192 -5.52 0.82 6.81
N ASP A 193 -4.77 0.00 6.08
CA ASP A 193 -4.02 -1.15 6.62
C ASP A 193 -2.98 -0.72 7.68
N ASP A 194 -2.23 0.35 7.41
CA ASP A 194 -1.27 0.93 8.36
C ASP A 194 -1.95 1.43 9.62
N TRP A 195 -3.05 2.16 9.46
CA TRP A 195 -3.80 2.65 10.59
C TRP A 195 -4.33 1.49 11.43
N LEU A 196 -4.95 0.47 10.83
CA LEU A 196 -5.42 -0.73 11.54
C LEU A 196 -4.30 -1.40 12.33
N LYS A 197 -3.13 -1.60 11.71
CA LYS A 197 -1.94 -2.16 12.36
C LYS A 197 -1.45 -1.28 13.52
N SER A 198 -1.47 0.04 13.35
CA SER A 198 -1.09 1.00 14.41
C SER A 198 -2.03 0.95 15.62
N LYS A 199 -3.29 0.54 15.41
CA LYS A 199 -4.30 0.36 16.47
C LYS A 199 -4.28 -1.03 17.10
N GLY A 200 -3.40 -1.91 16.64
CA GLY A 200 -3.36 -3.31 17.10
C GLY A 200 -4.60 -4.09 16.69
N ALA A 201 -5.23 -3.75 15.56
CA ALA A 201 -6.34 -4.51 15.02
C ALA A 201 -5.92 -5.96 14.73
N THR A 202 -6.85 -6.89 14.93
CA THR A 202 -6.71 -8.32 14.65
C THR A 202 -7.74 -8.75 13.63
N GLU A 203 -7.62 -9.99 13.12
CA GLU A 203 -8.56 -10.52 12.11
C GLU A 203 -8.74 -9.58 10.91
N ILE A 204 -7.63 -9.01 10.43
CA ILE A 204 -7.63 -8.11 9.27
C ILE A 204 -7.72 -8.95 8.00
N HIS A 205 -8.87 -8.91 7.33
CA HIS A 205 -9.13 -9.67 6.11
C HIS A 205 -9.54 -8.72 4.98
N TRP A 206 -8.66 -8.57 3.99
CA TRP A 206 -8.93 -7.77 2.79
C TRP A 206 -9.65 -8.60 1.73
N GLN A 207 -10.62 -7.99 1.05
CA GLN A 207 -11.41 -8.59 -0.01
C GLN A 207 -11.74 -7.56 -1.11
N ALA A 208 -11.97 -8.04 -2.33
CA ALA A 208 -12.50 -7.22 -3.42
C ALA A 208 -14.04 -7.30 -3.41
N SER A 209 -14.71 -6.15 -3.42
CA SER A 209 -16.18 -6.09 -3.45
C SER A 209 -16.71 -6.75 -4.71
N GLY A 210 -17.69 -7.63 -4.53
CA GLY A 210 -18.27 -8.42 -5.62
C GLY A 210 -17.56 -9.75 -5.89
N ASN A 211 -16.41 -10.02 -5.26
CA ASN A 211 -15.85 -11.36 -5.22
C ASN A 211 -16.33 -12.09 -3.95
N THR A 212 -17.00 -13.23 -4.12
CA THR A 212 -17.47 -14.07 -3.01
C THR A 212 -16.56 -15.28 -2.78
N ASP A 213 -15.39 -15.33 -3.40
CA ASP A 213 -14.43 -16.42 -3.16
C ASP A 213 -13.78 -16.25 -1.78
N PRO A 214 -14.10 -17.11 -0.79
CA PRO A 214 -13.52 -17.01 0.55
C PRO A 214 -12.02 -17.34 0.56
N ASP A 215 -11.50 -18.01 -0.48
CA ASP A 215 -10.09 -18.45 -0.56
C ASP A 215 -9.14 -17.32 -1.02
N GLU A 216 -9.66 -16.16 -1.43
CA GLU A 216 -8.87 -14.96 -1.74
C GLU A 216 -8.70 -13.99 -0.54
N THR A 217 -9.19 -14.36 0.65
CA THR A 217 -8.97 -13.58 1.88
C THR A 217 -7.49 -13.57 2.25
N LEU A 218 -6.87 -12.40 2.15
CA LEU A 218 -5.44 -12.23 2.41
C LEU A 218 -5.24 -11.09 3.40
N GLY A 219 -4.21 -11.22 4.24
CA GLY A 219 -3.83 -10.22 5.25
C GLY A 219 -3.14 -8.98 4.68
N THR A 220 -3.28 -8.72 3.37
CA THR A 220 -2.63 -7.62 2.65
C THR A 220 -3.62 -6.92 1.71
N PRO A 221 -3.43 -5.63 1.42
CA PRO A 221 -4.16 -4.90 0.39
C PRO A 221 -3.98 -5.37 -1.07
N ILE A 222 -3.01 -6.25 -1.35
CA ILE A 222 -2.68 -6.81 -2.69
C ILE A 222 -2.60 -8.34 -2.66
#